data_AF-A0A8H5W117-F1
#
_entry.id   AF-A0A8H5W117-F1
#
_cell.length_a   1.000
_cell.length_b   1.000
_cell.length_c   1.000
_cell.angle_alpha   90.00
_cell.angle_beta   90.00
_cell.angle_gamma   90.00
#
_symmetry.space_group_name_H-M   'P 1'
#
loop_
_entity.id
_entity.type
_entity.pdbx_description
1 polymer ?
#
loop_
_entity_poly.entity_id
_entity_poly.type
_entity_poly.pdbx_seq_one_letter_code
_entity_poly.pdbx_strand_id
1 'polypeptide(L)'
;MSGQPSNLPSVRLLNEEGICVLSLDSGELRKCYNYAEEYEKAAESLEMGINAAENKIAKDDLILIVVKNNLAYAYEQKGEYKKSIALLEETLPIQQEIVGKSNFDTLKILVYLIEQYRKIKGLAKAISLLEELHLFRGSLLRRNTYTALKLYEHMVSVRQKKLEPGDEQRKWAEVRSQKCIETWKWTWARR
;
A
#
# COMPACT_ATOMS: atom_id res chain seq x y z
N MET A 1 -13.14 51.03 -6.13
CA MET A 1 -13.37 50.25 -7.35
C MET A 1 -13.43 48.79 -6.93
N SER A 2 -14.63 48.22 -7.05
CA SER A 2 -15.02 46.87 -6.64
C SER A 2 -14.51 45.82 -7.61
N GLY A 3 -13.78 44.83 -7.11
CA GLY A 3 -13.59 43.54 -7.78
C GLY A 3 -14.19 42.45 -6.91
N GLN A 4 -15.14 41.68 -7.44
CA GLN A 4 -15.38 40.33 -6.92
C GLN A 4 -14.16 39.46 -7.26
N PRO A 5 -13.90 38.38 -6.49
CA PRO A 5 -14.31 37.10 -7.08
C PRO A 5 -14.87 36.08 -6.09
N SER A 6 -15.82 35.31 -6.64
CA SER A 6 -15.99 33.86 -6.51
C SER A 6 -16.20 33.24 -5.12
N ASN A 7 -17.46 32.89 -4.89
CA ASN A 7 -17.91 31.80 -4.04
C ASN A 7 -17.12 30.50 -4.31
N LEU A 8 -16.38 30.04 -3.30
CA LEU A 8 -16.22 28.63 -2.99
C LEU A 8 -16.43 28.52 -1.47
N PRO A 9 -17.34 27.65 -0.98
CA PRO A 9 -17.57 27.52 0.45
C PRO A 9 -16.29 26.93 1.06
N SER A 10 -15.56 27.83 1.72
CA SER A 10 -14.39 27.55 2.53
C SER A 10 -14.68 26.41 3.49
N VAL A 11 -13.93 25.33 3.27
CA VAL A 11 -13.65 24.20 4.15
C VAL A 11 -13.44 24.72 5.57
N ARG A 12 -14.51 24.75 6.35
CA ARG A 12 -14.51 25.28 7.71
C ARG A 12 -15.40 24.41 8.59
N LEU A 13 -15.00 23.16 8.75
CA LEU A 13 -15.47 22.22 9.78
C LEU A 13 -14.48 21.04 9.85
N LEU A 14 -13.24 21.31 10.24
CA LEU A 14 -12.16 20.33 10.40
C LEU A 14 -11.51 20.57 11.77
N ASN A 15 -12.07 19.98 12.83
CA ASN A 15 -11.56 20.14 14.19
C ASN A 15 -10.24 19.36 14.40
N GLU A 16 -9.41 19.91 15.28
CA GLU A 16 -7.95 19.81 15.38
C GLU A 16 -7.33 18.44 15.69
N GLU A 17 -8.09 17.35 15.81
CA GLU A 17 -7.54 16.03 16.16
C GLU A 17 -7.79 14.94 15.10
N GLY A 18 -8.77 15.10 14.21
CA GLY A 18 -9.19 14.02 13.30
C GLY A 18 -8.53 14.03 11.92
N ILE A 19 -7.96 15.16 11.49
CA ILE A 19 -7.58 15.38 10.09
C ILE A 19 -6.08 15.53 9.86
N CYS A 20 -5.28 15.74 10.91
CA CYS A 20 -3.82 15.63 10.77
C CYS A 20 -3.40 14.26 10.21
N VAL A 21 -4.15 13.21 10.55
CA VAL A 21 -3.96 11.83 10.04
C VAL A 21 -4.28 11.70 8.54
N LEU A 22 -5.07 12.61 7.95
CA LEU A 22 -5.50 12.57 6.54
C LEU A 22 -4.52 13.27 5.58
N SER A 23 -3.60 14.11 6.10
CA SER A 23 -2.67 14.91 5.27
C SER A 23 -1.24 14.36 5.24
N LEU A 24 -0.93 13.40 6.11
CA LEU A 24 0.41 12.83 6.19
C LEU A 24 0.56 11.73 5.14
N ASP A 25 1.41 12.01 4.16
CA ASP A 25 1.94 11.05 3.21
C ASP A 25 2.34 9.77 3.97
N SER A 26 2.07 8.58 3.42
CA SER A 26 2.20 7.29 4.12
C SER A 26 3.61 7.07 4.72
N GLY A 27 4.62 7.81 4.26
CA GLY A 27 5.99 7.81 4.77
C GLY A 27 6.20 8.57 6.09
N GLU A 28 5.40 9.59 6.39
CA GLU A 28 5.53 10.39 7.62
C GLU A 28 4.72 9.76 8.77
N LEU A 29 3.52 9.25 8.51
CA LEU A 29 2.78 8.41 9.49
C LEU A 29 3.56 7.14 9.87
N ARG A 30 4.28 6.54 8.91
CA ARG A 30 5.16 5.38 9.15
C ARG A 30 6.36 5.70 10.05
N LYS A 31 6.80 6.96 10.13
CA LYS A 31 7.86 7.39 11.05
C LYS A 31 7.31 7.72 12.45
N CYS A 32 6.04 8.07 12.55
CA CYS A 32 5.39 8.45 13.80
C CYS A 32 5.03 7.26 14.71
N TYR A 33 4.82 6.05 14.16
CA TYR A 33 4.44 4.88 14.97
C TYR A 33 5.61 3.92 15.19
N ASN A 34 6.20 3.98 16.38
CA ASN A 34 7.23 3.04 16.84
C ASN A 34 6.62 2.05 17.85
N TYR A 35 6.71 0.75 17.56
CA TYR A 35 6.27 -0.39 18.38
C TYR A 35 4.76 -0.70 18.49
N ALA A 36 4.48 -1.97 18.85
CA ALA A 36 3.18 -2.68 18.79
C ALA A 36 2.01 -1.99 19.53
N GLU A 37 2.27 -1.32 20.65
CA GLU A 37 1.23 -0.63 21.43
C GLU A 37 0.68 0.62 20.73
N GLU A 38 1.48 1.26 19.87
CA GLU A 38 1.03 2.43 19.12
C GLU A 38 0.20 2.05 17.89
N TYR A 39 0.43 0.86 17.31
CA TYR A 39 -0.41 0.34 16.22
C TYR A 39 -1.82 -0.02 16.66
N GLU A 40 -2.00 -0.41 17.93
CA GLU A 40 -3.31 -0.63 18.51
C GLU A 40 -4.08 0.68 18.65
N LYS A 41 -3.45 1.70 19.25
CA LYS A 41 -4.03 3.06 19.34
C LYS A 41 -4.29 3.68 17.97
N ALA A 42 -3.40 3.45 17.01
CA ALA A 42 -3.57 3.93 15.64
C ALA A 42 -4.76 3.25 14.97
N ALA A 43 -4.91 1.93 15.09
CA ALA A 43 -6.04 1.21 14.54
C ALA A 43 -7.37 1.69 15.15
N GLU A 44 -7.44 1.81 16.48
CA GLU A 44 -8.62 2.30 17.18
C GLU A 44 -8.99 3.73 16.75
N SER A 45 -8.00 4.62 16.63
CA SER A 45 -8.20 6.00 16.20
C SER A 45 -8.71 6.08 14.75
N LEU A 46 -8.16 5.24 13.86
CA LEU A 46 -8.59 5.15 12.47
C LEU A 46 -9.99 4.56 12.34
N GLU A 47 -10.33 3.52 13.12
CA GLU A 47 -11.68 2.95 13.16
C GLU A 47 -12.72 3.97 13.66
N MET A 48 -12.40 4.72 14.72
CA MET A 48 -13.27 5.79 15.21
C MET A 48 -13.45 6.89 14.16
N GLY A 49 -12.38 7.28 13.48
CA GLY A 49 -12.41 8.26 12.39
C GLY A 49 -13.29 7.81 11.22
N ILE A 50 -13.16 6.54 10.80
CA ILE A 50 -14.00 5.94 9.76
C ILE A 50 -15.46 5.93 10.21
N ASN A 51 -15.78 5.40 11.39
CA ASN A 51 -17.16 5.34 11.89
C ASN A 51 -17.81 6.74 12.00
N ALA A 52 -17.05 7.76 12.41
CA ALA A 52 -17.54 9.14 12.46
C ALA A 52 -17.74 9.76 11.07
N ALA A 53 -17.00 9.30 10.08
CA ALA A 53 -17.00 9.80 8.70
C ALA A 53 -17.90 8.99 7.75
N GLU A 54 -18.27 7.75 8.08
CA GLU A 54 -19.02 6.82 7.20
C GLU A 54 -20.39 7.36 6.77
N ASN A 55 -20.97 8.25 7.57
CA ASN A 55 -22.24 8.90 7.23
C ASN A 55 -22.08 10.26 6.53
N LYS A 56 -20.84 10.74 6.38
CA LYS A 56 -20.52 12.10 5.88
C LYS A 56 -19.70 12.09 4.59
N ILE A 57 -18.95 11.03 4.35
CA ILE A 57 -18.03 10.91 3.21
C ILE A 57 -18.54 9.80 2.30
N ALA A 58 -18.53 10.03 0.98
CA ALA A 58 -18.89 9.01 0.01
C ALA A 58 -17.93 7.81 0.12
N LYS A 59 -18.45 6.60 -0.08
CA LYS A 59 -17.65 5.36 0.05
C LYS A 59 -16.46 5.31 -0.91
N ASP A 60 -16.57 6.02 -2.04
CA ASP A 60 -15.56 6.08 -3.09
C ASP A 60 -14.67 7.34 -2.97
N ASP A 61 -14.73 8.04 -1.83
CA ASP A 61 -13.82 9.15 -1.59
C ASP A 61 -12.38 8.64 -1.38
N LEU A 62 -11.45 9.21 -2.15
CA LEU A 62 -10.04 8.86 -2.09
C LEU A 62 -9.44 9.02 -0.68
N ILE A 63 -9.95 9.99 0.10
CA ILE A 63 -9.53 10.20 1.49
C ILE A 63 -9.91 9.00 2.35
N LEU A 64 -11.15 8.51 2.23
CA LEU A 64 -11.61 7.35 3.00
C LEU A 64 -10.82 6.08 2.63
N ILE A 65 -10.50 5.92 1.35
CA ILE A 65 -9.66 4.81 0.85
C ILE A 65 -8.27 4.85 1.50
N VAL A 66 -7.62 6.02 1.55
CA VAL A 66 -6.29 6.17 2.16
C VAL A 66 -6.32 5.82 3.65
N VAL A 67 -7.37 6.23 4.36
CA VAL A 67 -7.55 5.90 5.79
C VAL A 67 -7.72 4.40 5.99
N LYS A 68 -8.56 3.75 5.18
CA LYS A 68 -8.76 2.29 5.23
C LYS A 68 -7.48 1.51 4.92
N ASN A 69 -6.68 1.98 3.96
CA ASN A 69 -5.37 1.39 3.67
C ASN A 69 -4.39 1.51 4.85
N ASN A 70 -4.39 2.66 5.54
CA ASN A 70 -3.58 2.85 6.74
C ASN A 70 -4.06 1.97 7.91
N LEU A 71 -5.36 1.80 8.08
CA LEU A 71 -5.93 0.87 9.07
C LEU A 71 -5.52 -0.58 8.75
N ALA A 72 -5.55 -0.97 7.48
CA ALA A 72 -5.08 -2.27 7.05
C ALA A 72 -3.60 -2.48 7.40
N TYR A 73 -2.75 -1.47 7.20
CA TYR A 73 -1.35 -1.54 7.62
C TYR A 73 -1.21 -1.72 9.14
N ALA A 74 -1.97 -0.97 9.94
CA ALA A 74 -1.95 -1.11 11.40
C ALA A 74 -2.34 -2.54 11.84
N TYR A 75 -3.38 -3.12 11.25
CA TYR A 75 -3.74 -4.53 11.48
C TYR A 75 -2.65 -5.51 11.07
N GLU A 76 -1.92 -5.24 9.98
CA GLU A 76 -0.78 -6.08 9.59
C GLU A 76 0.30 -6.10 10.67
N GLN A 77 0.63 -4.94 11.24
CA GLN A 77 1.64 -4.81 12.30
C GLN A 77 1.19 -5.51 13.60
N LYS A 78 -0.12 -5.57 13.86
CA LYS A 78 -0.71 -6.37 14.95
C LYS A 78 -0.75 -7.87 14.66
N GLY A 79 -0.44 -8.30 13.43
CA GLY A 79 -0.57 -9.69 13.00
C GLY A 79 -2.01 -10.11 12.65
N GLU A 80 -2.94 -9.17 12.60
CA GLU A 80 -4.35 -9.37 12.23
C GLU A 80 -4.52 -9.42 10.69
N TYR A 81 -3.77 -10.29 10.02
CA TYR A 81 -3.68 -10.34 8.56
C TYR A 81 -5.02 -10.52 7.84
N LYS A 82 -5.99 -11.21 8.45
CA LYS A 82 -7.31 -11.40 7.83
C LYS A 82 -8.10 -10.10 7.72
N LYS A 83 -8.07 -9.25 8.76
CA LYS A 83 -8.76 -7.95 8.75
C LYS A 83 -8.09 -6.99 7.77
N SER A 84 -6.76 -6.99 7.76
CA SER A 84 -5.97 -6.19 6.83
C SER A 84 -6.23 -6.59 5.37
N ILE A 85 -6.22 -7.88 5.04
CA ILE A 85 -6.57 -8.37 3.70
C ILE A 85 -7.97 -7.93 3.29
N ALA A 86 -8.97 -8.05 4.18
CA ALA A 86 -10.34 -7.69 3.87
C ALA A 86 -10.47 -6.20 3.49
N LEU A 87 -9.82 -5.31 4.25
CA LEU A 87 -9.79 -3.88 3.94
C LEU A 87 -9.08 -3.57 2.62
N LEU A 88 -7.93 -4.21 2.36
CA LEU A 88 -7.21 -3.98 1.11
C LEU A 88 -7.94 -4.55 -0.12
N GLU A 89 -8.65 -5.68 0.01
CA GLU A 89 -9.50 -6.22 -1.06
C GLU A 89 -10.71 -5.32 -1.35
N GLU A 90 -11.23 -4.63 -0.32
CA GLU A 90 -12.30 -3.64 -0.47
C GLU A 90 -11.80 -2.37 -1.19
N THR A 91 -10.65 -1.83 -0.78
CA THR A 91 -10.15 -0.53 -1.28
C THR A 91 -9.48 -0.60 -2.63
N LEU A 92 -8.83 -1.71 -2.96
CA LEU A 92 -8.08 -1.88 -4.22
C LEU A 92 -8.89 -1.57 -5.48
N PRO A 93 -10.08 -2.14 -5.73
CA PRO A 93 -10.83 -1.88 -6.96
C PRO A 93 -11.24 -0.41 -7.09
N ILE A 94 -11.63 0.22 -5.98
CA ILE A 94 -12.04 1.63 -5.95
C ILE A 94 -10.84 2.53 -6.25
N GLN A 95 -9.69 2.25 -5.64
CA GLN A 95 -8.47 2.98 -5.92
C GLN A 95 -7.99 2.79 -7.37
N GLN A 96 -8.14 1.58 -7.92
CA GLN A 96 -7.84 1.30 -9.33
C GLN A 96 -8.70 2.13 -10.28
N GLU A 97 -9.97 2.39 -9.93
CA GLU A 97 -10.88 3.21 -10.71
C GLU A 97 -10.53 4.70 -10.63
N ILE A 98 -10.25 5.22 -9.44
CA ILE A 98 -10.01 6.66 -9.23
C ILE A 98 -8.63 7.10 -9.75
N VAL A 99 -7.56 6.40 -9.36
CA VAL A 99 -6.19 6.83 -9.64
C VAL A 99 -5.45 5.96 -10.67
N GLY A 100 -6.05 4.82 -11.04
CA GLY A 100 -5.54 3.92 -12.08
C GLY A 100 -4.70 2.74 -11.55
N LYS A 101 -4.70 1.65 -12.33
CA LYS A 101 -4.00 0.39 -12.02
C LYS A 101 -2.47 0.50 -12.00
N SER A 102 -1.91 1.35 -12.85
CA SER A 102 -0.45 1.57 -12.92
C SER A 102 0.05 2.67 -11.97
N ASN A 103 -0.84 3.23 -11.14
CA ASN A 103 -0.46 4.22 -10.15
C ASN A 103 0.41 3.58 -9.06
N PHE A 104 1.40 4.34 -8.59
CA PHE A 104 2.36 3.85 -7.61
C PHE A 104 1.69 3.41 -6.31
N ASP A 105 0.69 4.14 -5.82
CA ASP A 105 0.02 3.81 -4.56
C ASP A 105 -0.87 2.57 -4.70
N THR A 106 -1.49 2.38 -5.86
CA THR A 106 -2.20 1.14 -6.20
C THR A 106 -1.26 -0.06 -6.23
N LEU A 107 -0.07 0.09 -6.81
CA LEU A 107 0.92 -0.98 -6.90
C LEU A 107 1.51 -1.34 -5.52
N LYS A 108 1.62 -0.39 -4.59
CA LYS A 108 2.00 -0.68 -3.19
C LYS A 108 0.98 -1.60 -2.52
N ILE A 109 -0.32 -1.32 -2.68
CA ILE A 109 -1.40 -2.13 -2.09
C ILE A 109 -1.35 -3.56 -2.61
N LEU A 110 -1.11 -3.74 -3.91
CA LEU A 110 -0.90 -5.06 -4.49
C LEU A 110 0.27 -5.80 -3.83
N VAL A 111 1.42 -5.14 -3.62
CA VAL A 111 2.57 -5.72 -2.90
C VAL A 111 2.18 -6.13 -1.47
N TYR A 112 1.45 -5.27 -0.74
CA TYR A 112 1.00 -5.58 0.61
C TYR A 112 0.05 -6.78 0.65
N LEU A 113 -0.93 -6.85 -0.26
CA LEU A 113 -1.82 -8.01 -0.37
C LEU A 113 -1.05 -9.30 -0.67
N ILE A 114 -0.08 -9.26 -1.58
CA ILE A 114 0.79 -10.41 -1.88
C ILE A 114 1.55 -10.87 -0.64
N GLU A 115 2.11 -9.93 0.12
CA GLU A 115 2.83 -10.24 1.36
C GLU A 115 1.92 -10.91 2.39
N GLN A 116 0.73 -10.36 2.60
CA GLN A 116 -0.22 -10.88 3.57
C GLN A 116 -0.75 -12.25 3.16
N TYR A 117 -1.10 -12.45 1.89
CA TYR A 117 -1.49 -13.76 1.37
C TYR A 117 -0.38 -14.79 1.50
N ARG A 118 0.89 -14.37 1.34
CA ARG A 118 2.05 -15.25 1.61
C ARG A 118 2.15 -15.61 3.09
N LYS A 119 1.88 -14.68 4.02
CA LYS A 119 1.90 -14.93 5.48
C LYS A 119 0.80 -15.91 5.90
N ILE A 120 -0.41 -15.80 5.35
CA ILE A 120 -1.53 -16.71 5.64
C ILE A 120 -1.53 -18.01 4.81
N LYS A 121 -0.45 -18.32 4.09
CA LYS A 121 -0.31 -19.48 3.18
C LYS A 121 -1.34 -19.54 2.04
N GLY A 122 -1.98 -18.42 1.70
CA GLY A 122 -2.87 -18.25 0.54
C GLY A 122 -2.10 -18.12 -0.77
N LEU A 123 -1.25 -19.10 -1.09
CA LEU A 123 -0.28 -19.01 -2.20
C LEU A 123 -0.94 -18.83 -3.57
N ALA A 124 -2.12 -19.40 -3.81
CA ALA A 124 -2.81 -19.27 -5.09
C ALA A 124 -3.19 -17.81 -5.40
N LYS A 125 -3.81 -17.11 -4.43
CA LYS A 125 -4.15 -15.68 -4.56
C LYS A 125 -2.89 -14.81 -4.66
N ALA A 126 -1.85 -15.10 -3.87
CA ALA A 126 -0.58 -14.39 -3.95
C ALA A 126 0.05 -14.48 -5.34
N ILE A 127 -0.03 -15.64 -6.00
CA ILE A 127 0.51 -15.82 -7.36
C ILE A 127 -0.30 -15.03 -8.38
N SER A 128 -1.63 -15.09 -8.32
CA SER A 128 -2.50 -14.32 -9.22
C SER A 128 -2.20 -12.82 -9.15
N LEU A 129 -2.09 -12.27 -7.92
CA LEU A 129 -1.74 -10.85 -7.72
C LEU A 129 -0.31 -10.53 -8.17
N LEU A 130 0.64 -11.46 -7.99
CA LEU A 130 2.01 -11.30 -8.49
C LEU A 130 2.06 -11.24 -10.02
N GLU A 131 1.24 -12.04 -10.71
CA GLU A 131 1.13 -12.03 -12.17
C GLU A 131 0.53 -10.71 -12.67
N GLU A 132 -0.50 -10.18 -12.00
CA GLU A 132 -1.03 -8.84 -12.28
C GLU A 132 0.05 -7.77 -12.09
N LEU A 133 0.73 -7.77 -10.95
CA LEU A 133 1.77 -6.78 -10.63
C LEU A 133 2.96 -6.84 -11.60
N HIS A 134 3.29 -8.04 -12.08
CA HIS A 134 4.35 -8.26 -13.06
C HIS A 134 4.08 -7.57 -14.40
N LEU A 135 2.83 -7.39 -14.81
CA LEU A 135 2.48 -6.63 -16.02
C LEU A 135 2.96 -5.17 -15.93
N PHE A 136 2.99 -4.61 -14.73
CA PHE A 136 3.42 -3.23 -14.45
C PHE A 136 4.92 -3.10 -14.12
N ARG A 137 5.71 -4.16 -14.28
CA ARG A 137 7.16 -4.15 -13.96
C ARG A 137 7.94 -2.98 -14.58
N GLY A 138 7.57 -2.56 -15.79
CA GLY A 138 8.25 -1.47 -16.51
C GLY A 138 8.06 -0.10 -15.84
N SER A 139 6.87 0.19 -15.32
CA SER A 139 6.59 1.44 -14.60
C SER A 139 7.21 1.45 -13.20
N LEU A 140 7.21 0.30 -12.52
CA LEU A 140 7.83 0.13 -11.20
C LEU A 140 9.32 0.41 -11.23
N LEU A 141 10.07 -0.20 -12.16
CA LEU A 141 11.52 -0.03 -12.27
C LEU A 141 11.94 1.42 -12.52
N ARG A 142 11.13 2.21 -13.25
CA ARG A 142 11.41 3.63 -13.50
C ARG A 142 11.13 4.53 -12.32
N ARG A 143 10.05 4.26 -11.57
CA ARG A 143 9.55 5.16 -10.52
C ARG A 143 10.04 4.80 -9.12
N ASN A 144 10.19 3.51 -8.82
CA ASN A 144 10.60 3.05 -7.49
C ASN A 144 11.29 1.68 -7.52
N THR A 145 12.62 1.70 -7.37
CA THR A 145 13.46 0.50 -7.33
C THR A 145 13.19 -0.38 -6.12
N TYR A 146 12.72 0.18 -4.99
CA TYR A 146 12.40 -0.57 -3.78
C TYR A 146 11.14 -1.42 -3.94
N THR A 147 10.06 -0.86 -4.50
CA THR A 147 8.83 -1.61 -4.75
C THR A 147 9.05 -2.70 -5.79
N ALA A 148 9.85 -2.43 -6.83
CA ALA A 148 10.29 -3.43 -7.79
C ALA A 148 11.10 -4.56 -7.14
N LEU A 149 12.03 -4.22 -6.23
CA LEU A 149 12.81 -5.20 -5.47
C LEU A 149 11.90 -6.09 -4.63
N LYS A 150 10.96 -5.50 -3.87
CA LYS A 150 9.99 -6.24 -3.06
C LYS A 150 9.18 -7.21 -3.92
N LEU A 151 8.65 -6.76 -5.05
CA LEU A 151 7.98 -7.63 -6.03
C LEU A 151 8.84 -8.86 -6.36
N TYR A 152 10.11 -8.67 -6.73
CA TYR A 152 10.99 -9.78 -7.10
C TYR A 152 11.29 -10.71 -5.91
N GLU A 153 11.54 -10.16 -4.71
CA GLU A 153 11.68 -10.96 -3.49
C GLU A 153 10.44 -11.83 -3.21
N HIS A 154 9.25 -11.26 -3.37
CA HIS A 154 7.99 -12.00 -3.18
C HIS A 154 7.81 -13.07 -4.26
N MET A 155 8.08 -12.77 -5.54
CA MET A 155 8.05 -13.76 -6.63
C MET A 155 8.96 -14.95 -6.34
N VAL A 156 10.21 -14.70 -5.95
CA VAL A 156 11.18 -15.75 -5.62
C VAL A 156 10.69 -16.58 -4.44
N SER A 157 10.27 -15.93 -3.36
CA SER A 157 9.82 -16.61 -2.13
C SER A 157 8.59 -17.49 -2.35
N VAL A 158 7.59 -17.00 -3.09
CA VAL A 158 6.35 -17.74 -3.38
C VAL A 158 6.63 -18.94 -4.28
N ARG A 159 7.47 -18.77 -5.31
CA ARG A 159 7.80 -19.84 -6.27
C ARG A 159 8.80 -20.86 -5.71
N GLN A 160 9.67 -20.47 -4.77
CA GLN A 160 10.52 -21.40 -4.03
C GLN A 160 9.69 -22.40 -3.21
N LYS A 161 8.53 -21.98 -2.67
CA LYS A 161 7.61 -22.85 -1.93
C LYS A 161 6.74 -23.74 -2.83
N LYS A 162 6.57 -23.39 -4.12
CA LYS A 162 5.69 -24.11 -5.07
C LYS A 162 6.40 -25.26 -5.82
N LEU A 163 7.72 -25.40 -5.68
CA LEU A 163 8.54 -26.53 -6.16
C LEU A 163 8.27 -26.98 -7.61
N GLU A 164 8.84 -26.24 -8.57
CA GLU A 164 9.38 -26.84 -9.79
C GLU A 164 10.80 -26.28 -10.05
N PRO A 165 11.85 -27.13 -10.15
CA PRO A 165 13.24 -26.70 -10.41
C PRO A 165 13.48 -25.99 -11.76
N GLY A 166 12.45 -25.90 -12.61
CA GLY A 166 12.50 -25.34 -13.96
C GLY A 166 11.81 -23.99 -14.16
N ASP A 167 11.26 -23.37 -13.11
CA ASP A 167 10.48 -22.13 -13.25
C ASP A 167 11.32 -20.95 -13.76
N GLU A 168 11.19 -20.62 -15.04
CA GLU A 168 11.90 -19.52 -15.72
C GLU A 168 11.59 -18.17 -15.08
N GLN A 169 10.36 -17.96 -14.59
CA GLN A 169 9.97 -16.71 -13.95
C GLN A 169 10.63 -16.56 -12.58
N ARG A 170 10.86 -17.67 -11.86
CA ARG A 170 11.68 -17.65 -10.63
C ARG A 170 13.12 -17.25 -10.93
N LYS A 171 13.77 -17.90 -11.91
CA LYS A 171 15.16 -17.58 -12.30
C LYS A 171 15.28 -16.12 -12.73
N TRP A 172 14.33 -15.64 -13.53
CA TRP A 172 14.27 -14.24 -13.94
C TRP A 172 14.12 -13.29 -12.75
N ALA A 173 13.24 -13.60 -11.79
CA ALA A 173 13.05 -12.80 -10.58
C ALA A 173 14.28 -12.78 -9.67
N GLU A 174 15.01 -13.91 -9.53
CA GLU A 174 16.26 -13.99 -8.77
C GLU A 174 17.33 -13.07 -9.36
N VAL A 175 17.58 -13.16 -10.67
CA VAL A 175 18.53 -12.28 -11.38
C VAL A 175 18.14 -10.81 -11.24
N ARG A 176 16.85 -10.49 -11.35
CA ARG A 176 16.38 -9.10 -11.28
C ARG A 176 16.42 -8.53 -9.87
N SER A 177 16.09 -9.34 -8.86
CA SER A 177 16.23 -8.99 -7.44
C SER A 177 17.68 -8.64 -7.11
N GLN A 178 18.63 -9.49 -7.52
CA GLN A 178 20.06 -9.26 -7.31
C GLN A 178 20.53 -7.93 -7.94
N LYS A 179 20.11 -7.66 -9.18
CA LYS A 179 20.43 -6.40 -9.87
C LYS A 179 19.83 -5.18 -9.18
N CYS A 180 18.62 -5.29 -8.63
CA CYS A 180 17.99 -4.23 -7.83
C CYS A 180 18.76 -3.98 -6.53
N ILE A 181 19.22 -5.03 -5.83
CA ILE A 181 20.06 -4.92 -4.63
C ILE A 181 21.38 -4.22 -4.94
N GLU A 182 22.05 -4.59 -6.02
CA GLU A 182 23.31 -3.97 -6.46
C GLU A 182 23.11 -2.48 -6.77
N THR A 183 22.06 -2.16 -7.52
CA THR A 183 21.73 -0.76 -7.83
C THR A 183 21.47 0.04 -6.56
N TRP A 184 20.73 -0.54 -5.61
CA TRP A 184 20.41 0.09 -4.33
C TRP A 184 21.67 0.32 -3.47
N LYS A 185 22.53 -0.70 -3.34
CA LYS A 185 23.83 -0.59 -2.66
C LYS A 185 24.71 0.50 -3.29
N TRP A 186 24.75 0.57 -4.62
CA TRP A 186 25.55 1.56 -5.33
C TRP A 186 25.04 2.99 -5.14
N THR A 187 23.72 3.20 -5.10
CA THR A 187 23.13 4.52 -4.81
C THR A 187 23.39 5.00 -3.38
N TRP A 188 23.49 4.10 -2.40
CA TRP A 188 23.78 4.45 -1.01
C TRP A 188 25.27 4.59 -0.71
N ALA A 189 26.15 3.86 -1.40
CA ALA A 189 27.60 3.98 -1.25
C ALA A 189 28.18 5.32 -1.78
N ARG A 190 27.38 6.14 -2.47
CA ARG A 190 27.76 7.46 -2.98
C ARG A 190 27.18 8.63 -2.18
N ARG A 191 26.41 8.35 -1.13
CA ARG A 191 25.96 9.33 -0.14
C ARG A 191 26.91 9.34 1.05
#